data_AF-A0A915NBY2-F1
#
_entry.id   AF-A0A915NBY2-F1
#
_cell.length_a   1.000
_cell.length_b   1.000
_cell.length_c   1.000
_cell.angle_alpha   90.00
_cell.angle_beta   90.00
_cell.angle_gamma   90.00
#
_symmetry.space_group_name_H-M   'P 1'
#
loop_
_entity.id
_entity.type
_entity.pdbx_description
1 polymer ?
#
loop_
_entity_poly.entity_id
_entity_poly.type
_entity_poly.pdbx_seq_one_letter_code
_entity_poly.pdbx_strand_id
1 'polypeptide(L)'
;MKLEQQTQISSPPKIKKLEQGRTTLPLELLVDVFRTINTYSDGFPTDLALDTDIAIIKTKQQELWTQCKCKKKASSKLPQCCRVCGRMGPCVTFQDLIVCFPCRTFFRYYAGRGGQLKSCKRSKHCARLGALRDCQECRWDKCISLKLDPLKVDVKKRGNVAEFINPWIDPWILVRFVDFTAIRRMTFNLP
;
A
#
# COMPACT_ATOMS: atom_id res chain seq x y z
N MET A 1 -36.45 -40.46 -32.91
CA MET A 1 -35.03 -40.03 -32.95
C MET A 1 -34.70 -39.41 -31.60
N LYS A 2 -33.96 -40.14 -30.75
CA LYS A 2 -33.52 -39.67 -29.42
C LYS A 2 -32.22 -38.89 -29.60
N LEU A 3 -32.19 -37.64 -29.14
CA LEU A 3 -30.99 -36.80 -29.12
C LEU A 3 -30.58 -36.63 -27.66
N GLU A 4 -29.71 -37.51 -27.18
CA GLU A 4 -29.09 -37.41 -25.85
C GLU A 4 -27.76 -36.66 -25.98
N GLN A 5 -27.70 -35.45 -25.40
CA GLN A 5 -26.47 -34.66 -25.32
C GLN A 5 -25.85 -34.86 -23.94
N GLN A 6 -24.74 -35.60 -23.87
CA GLN A 6 -23.92 -35.76 -22.68
C GLN A 6 -23.03 -34.53 -22.49
N THR A 7 -23.20 -33.84 -21.37
CA THR A 7 -22.37 -32.71 -20.95
C THR A 7 -21.24 -33.24 -20.08
N GLN A 8 -19.99 -33.13 -20.56
CA GLN A 8 -18.80 -33.50 -19.80
C GLN A 8 -18.45 -32.40 -18.79
N ILE A 9 -18.51 -32.73 -17.51
CA ILE A 9 -18.12 -31.86 -16.39
C ILE A 9 -16.61 -32.01 -16.18
N SER A 10 -15.85 -30.98 -16.53
CA SER A 10 -14.40 -30.90 -16.29
C SER A 10 -14.10 -30.65 -14.81
N SER A 11 -13.16 -31.42 -14.25
CA SER A 11 -12.76 -31.41 -12.85
C SER A 11 -12.01 -30.13 -12.43
N PRO A 12 -12.15 -29.70 -11.15
CA PRO A 12 -11.53 -28.48 -10.64
C PRO A 12 -10.01 -28.62 -10.40
N PRO A 13 -9.22 -27.56 -10.64
CA PRO A 13 -7.77 -27.59 -10.49
C PRO A 13 -7.32 -27.59 -9.01
N LYS A 14 -6.31 -28.42 -8.71
CA LYS A 14 -5.68 -28.57 -7.39
C LYS A 14 -4.94 -27.29 -6.97
N ILE A 15 -5.41 -26.61 -5.93
CA ILE A 15 -4.77 -25.44 -5.31
C ILE A 15 -3.66 -25.92 -4.36
N LYS A 16 -2.41 -25.54 -4.63
CA LYS A 16 -1.25 -25.79 -3.75
C LYS A 16 -1.24 -24.79 -2.58
N LYS A 17 -1.14 -25.28 -1.35
CA LYS A 17 -0.97 -24.48 -0.12
C LYS A 17 0.33 -23.67 -0.20
N LEU A 18 0.22 -22.35 -0.08
CA LEU A 18 1.34 -21.41 0.00
C LEU A 18 1.74 -21.24 1.47
N GLU A 19 2.93 -21.70 1.84
CA GLU A 19 3.49 -21.56 3.18
C GLU A 19 3.74 -20.09 3.51
N GLN A 20 3.17 -19.63 4.61
CA GLN A 20 3.39 -18.28 5.15
C GLN A 20 4.68 -18.27 5.96
N GLY A 21 5.77 -17.81 5.33
CA GLY A 21 7.02 -17.50 6.02
C GLY A 21 6.83 -16.34 7.00
N ARG A 22 6.69 -16.65 8.29
CA ARG A 22 6.85 -15.68 9.37
C ARG A 22 8.32 -15.27 9.42
N THR A 23 8.63 -14.02 9.12
CA THR A 23 9.95 -13.45 9.37
C THR A 23 10.10 -13.19 10.87
N THR A 24 10.44 -14.24 11.62
CA THR A 24 11.03 -14.11 12.95
C THR A 24 12.42 -13.52 12.77
N LEU A 25 12.61 -12.27 13.20
CA LEU A 25 13.93 -11.73 13.45
C LEU A 25 14.72 -12.72 14.33
N PRO A 26 16.01 -12.97 14.05
CA PRO A 26 16.82 -13.87 14.86
C PRO A 26 16.75 -13.42 16.33
N LEU A 27 16.50 -14.36 17.25
CA LEU A 27 16.37 -14.07 18.68
C LEU A 27 17.60 -13.29 19.22
N GLU A 28 18.77 -13.57 18.66
CA GLU A 28 20.04 -12.90 18.97
C GLU A 28 19.97 -11.37 18.81
N LEU A 29 19.31 -10.88 17.76
CA LEU A 29 19.17 -9.44 17.49
C LEU A 29 18.23 -8.76 18.48
N LEU A 30 17.28 -9.50 19.05
CA LEU A 30 16.35 -8.99 20.05
C LEU A 30 17.04 -8.82 21.41
N VAL A 31 17.95 -9.73 21.77
CA VAL A 31 18.71 -9.68 23.01
C VAL A 31 19.66 -8.47 23.04
N ASP A 32 20.33 -8.17 21.92
CA ASP A 32 21.24 -7.02 21.83
C ASP A 32 20.50 -5.68 21.91
N VAL A 33 19.30 -5.59 21.32
CA VAL A 33 18.44 -4.39 21.43
C VAL A 33 18.00 -4.19 22.88
N PHE A 34 17.57 -5.25 23.57
CA PHE A 34 17.17 -5.16 24.97
C PHE A 34 18.34 -4.81 25.91
N ARG A 35 19.53 -5.37 25.68
CA ARG A 35 20.72 -5.04 26.47
C ARG A 35 21.12 -3.58 26.29
N THR A 36 21.06 -3.07 25.06
CA THR A 36 21.36 -1.66 24.75
C THR A 36 20.37 -0.71 25.42
N ILE A 37 19.08 -1.05 25.44
CA ILE A 37 18.06 -0.25 26.13
C ILE A 37 18.30 -0.23 27.65
N ASN A 38 18.66 -1.37 28.24
CA ASN A 38 18.85 -1.47 29.69
C ASN A 38 20.14 -0.78 30.18
N THR A 39 21.19 -0.71 29.35
CA THR A 39 22.40 0.05 29.71
C THR A 39 22.20 1.57 29.74
N TYR A 40 21.08 2.08 29.23
CA TYR A 40 20.72 3.50 29.28
C TYR A 40 19.94 3.92 30.54
N SER A 41 19.57 2.97 31.41
CA SER A 41 18.71 3.24 32.57
C SER A 41 19.44 3.72 33.83
N ASP A 42 20.79 3.69 33.86
CA ASP A 42 21.56 4.08 35.04
C ASP A 42 21.98 5.56 34.96
N GLY A 43 21.01 6.45 35.21
CA GLY A 43 21.26 7.73 35.89
C GLY A 43 21.86 8.91 35.11
N PHE A 44 21.34 9.25 33.92
CA PHE A 44 21.67 10.53 33.27
C PHE A 44 20.55 11.59 33.41
N PRO A 45 20.88 12.90 33.45
CA PRO A 45 19.94 13.98 33.71
C PRO A 45 18.88 14.05 32.61
N THR A 46 17.62 13.92 33.01
CA THR A 46 16.48 13.65 32.11
C THR A 46 16.05 14.82 31.21
N ASP A 47 16.55 16.03 31.42
CA ASP A 47 15.96 17.23 30.78
C ASP A 47 16.73 17.78 29.57
N LEU A 48 17.98 17.36 29.32
CA LEU A 48 18.72 17.78 28.10
C LEU A 48 18.94 16.65 27.08
N ALA A 49 18.79 15.38 27.47
CA ALA A 49 19.00 14.26 26.56
C ALA A 49 17.83 14.07 25.57
N LEU A 50 16.60 14.39 25.98
CA LEU A 50 15.40 14.09 25.19
C LEU A 50 15.32 14.91 23.89
N ASP A 51 15.73 16.18 23.92
CA ASP A 51 15.68 17.05 22.74
C ASP A 51 16.73 16.65 21.69
N THR A 52 17.89 16.18 22.15
CA THR A 52 18.97 15.71 21.27
C THR A 52 18.54 14.42 20.55
N ASP A 53 17.87 13.51 21.26
CA ASP A 53 17.37 12.26 20.68
C ASP A 53 16.28 12.49 19.64
N ILE A 54 15.35 13.43 19.88
CA ILE A 54 14.31 13.78 18.89
C ILE A 54 14.93 14.38 17.62
N ALA A 55 15.96 15.24 17.75
CA ALA A 55 16.66 15.81 16.61
C ALA A 55 17.41 14.73 15.81
N ILE A 56 18.08 13.78 16.49
CA ILE A 56 18.77 12.65 15.86
C ILE A 56 17.77 11.73 15.15
N ILE A 57 16.62 11.42 15.77
CA ILE A 57 15.57 10.59 15.17
C ILE A 57 15.00 11.27 13.91
N LYS A 58 14.67 12.56 13.96
CA LYS A 58 14.19 13.31 12.80
C LYS A 58 15.23 13.35 11.68
N THR A 59 16.50 13.55 12.02
CA THR A 59 17.60 13.58 11.05
C THR A 59 17.81 12.21 10.41
N LYS A 60 17.82 11.12 11.19
CA LYS A 60 17.86 9.74 10.66
C LYS A 60 16.64 9.39 9.81
N GLN A 61 15.44 9.84 10.16
CA GLN A 61 14.26 9.64 9.30
C GLN A 61 14.40 10.36 7.96
N GLN A 62 14.95 11.57 7.96
CA GLN A 62 15.21 12.34 6.75
C GLN A 62 16.38 11.76 5.93
N GLU A 63 17.41 11.22 6.58
CA GLU A 63 18.48 10.45 5.95
C GLU A 63 17.99 9.14 5.35
N LEU A 64 17.11 8.39 6.03
CA LEU A 64 16.50 7.17 5.47
C LEU A 64 15.59 7.51 4.29
N TRP A 65 14.83 8.62 4.37
CA TRP A 65 14.04 9.12 3.24
C TRP A 65 14.94 9.53 2.06
N THR A 66 16.08 10.17 2.32
CA THR A 66 17.02 10.56 1.27
C THR A 66 17.94 9.42 0.80
N GLN A 67 18.15 8.37 1.60
CA GLN A 67 18.81 7.12 1.23
C GLN A 67 17.89 6.22 0.40
N CYS A 68 16.58 6.49 0.38
CA CYS A 68 15.72 6.09 -0.75
C CYS A 68 16.08 6.82 -2.07
N LYS A 69 17.24 7.50 -2.16
CA LYS A 69 17.96 7.71 -3.43
C LYS A 69 18.15 6.34 -4.09
N CYS A 70 17.31 6.09 -5.07
CA CYS A 70 17.24 4.87 -5.87
C CYS A 70 18.64 4.50 -6.38
N LYS A 71 19.33 3.60 -5.66
CA LYS A 71 20.60 3.02 -6.10
C LYS A 71 20.30 2.23 -7.38
N LYS A 72 20.73 2.78 -8.52
CA LYS A 72 20.67 2.16 -9.84
C LYS A 72 21.59 0.94 -9.82
N LYS A 73 21.09 -0.23 -9.40
CA LYS A 73 21.73 -1.50 -9.72
C LYS A 73 20.90 -2.20 -10.77
N ALA A 74 21.57 -2.51 -11.88
CA ALA A 74 21.00 -3.17 -13.04
C ALA A 74 20.71 -4.64 -12.72
N SER A 75 19.56 -5.12 -13.20
CA SER A 75 19.07 -6.50 -13.18
C SER A 75 18.33 -7.00 -11.92
N SER A 76 17.22 -7.72 -12.18
CA SER A 76 16.22 -8.36 -11.28
C SER A 76 15.58 -7.54 -10.12
N LYS A 77 14.93 -6.44 -10.51
CA LYS A 77 13.76 -5.77 -9.86
C LYS A 77 13.82 -5.59 -8.33
N LEU A 78 14.76 -4.76 -7.87
CA LEU A 78 14.66 -4.15 -6.56
C LEU A 78 13.31 -3.41 -6.40
N PRO A 79 12.66 -3.48 -5.22
CA PRO A 79 11.42 -2.77 -4.96
C PRO A 79 11.64 -1.28 -5.16
N GLN A 80 10.92 -0.70 -6.11
CA GLN A 80 11.01 0.73 -6.36
C GLN A 80 9.96 1.47 -5.53
N CYS A 81 10.28 2.71 -5.14
CA CYS A 81 9.33 3.57 -4.44
C CYS A 81 8.39 4.24 -5.45
N CYS A 82 7.09 4.17 -5.18
CA CYS A 82 6.09 4.90 -5.98
C CYS A 82 6.31 6.41 -5.84
N ARG A 83 6.50 7.11 -6.96
CA ARG A 83 6.71 8.58 -6.95
C ARG A 83 5.49 9.37 -6.45
N VAL A 84 4.30 8.81 -6.58
CA VAL A 84 3.05 9.44 -6.11
C VAL A 84 2.92 9.30 -4.58
N CYS A 85 2.94 8.08 -4.06
CA CYS A 85 2.59 7.81 -2.65
C CYS A 85 3.76 7.43 -1.75
N GLY A 86 4.99 7.38 -2.27
CA GLY A 86 6.21 7.06 -1.52
C GLY A 86 6.36 5.60 -1.08
N ARG A 87 5.30 4.79 -1.05
CA ARG A 87 5.40 3.39 -0.58
C ARG A 87 6.31 2.56 -1.47
N MET A 88 7.13 1.74 -0.83
CA MET A 88 7.90 0.67 -1.45
C MET A 88 6.97 -0.46 -1.86
N GLY A 89 7.23 -1.07 -3.02
CA GLY A 89 6.48 -2.22 -3.50
C GLY A 89 6.65 -2.46 -4.99
N PRO A 90 5.87 -3.39 -5.56
CA PRO A 90 5.85 -3.62 -7.01
C PRO A 90 5.31 -2.36 -7.71
N CYS A 91 6.20 -1.70 -8.44
CA CYS A 91 5.89 -0.53 -9.24
C CYS A 91 6.08 -0.85 -10.72
N VAL A 92 5.35 -0.11 -11.55
CA VAL A 92 5.44 -0.17 -13.01
C VAL A 92 5.76 1.22 -13.54
N THR A 93 6.45 1.29 -14.68
CA THR A 93 6.62 2.54 -15.40
C THR A 93 5.29 2.90 -16.08
N PHE A 94 4.82 4.12 -15.84
CA PHE A 94 3.59 4.67 -16.42
C PHE A 94 3.85 6.13 -16.80
N GLN A 95 3.83 6.43 -18.11
CA GLN A 95 4.22 7.74 -18.65
C GLN A 95 5.57 8.22 -18.07
N ASP A 96 6.60 7.38 -18.19
CA ASP A 96 7.97 7.64 -17.72
C ASP A 96 8.14 7.78 -16.19
N LEU A 97 7.10 7.53 -15.41
CA LEU A 97 7.14 7.60 -13.95
C LEU A 97 6.97 6.23 -13.32
N ILE A 98 7.68 6.01 -12.23
CA ILE A 98 7.53 4.80 -11.42
C ILE A 98 6.35 4.96 -10.47
N VAL A 99 5.31 4.16 -10.69
CA VAL A 99 4.04 4.26 -9.97
C VAL A 99 3.60 2.87 -9.48
N CYS A 100 3.15 2.77 -8.23
CA CYS A 100 2.56 1.53 -7.73
C CYS A 100 1.19 1.27 -8.38
N PHE A 101 0.81 0.01 -8.50
CA PHE A 101 -0.46 -0.40 -9.12
C PHE A 101 -1.69 0.39 -8.60
N PRO A 102 -1.90 0.59 -7.28
CA PRO A 102 -3.04 1.37 -6.79
C PRO A 102 -3.07 2.84 -7.26
N CYS A 103 -1.91 3.48 -7.47
CA CYS A 103 -1.85 4.87 -7.93
C CYS A 103 -2.10 4.95 -9.44
N ARG A 104 -1.59 3.98 -10.20
CA ARG A 104 -1.89 3.86 -11.63
C ARG A 104 -3.38 3.67 -11.86
N THR A 105 -4.02 2.71 -11.17
CA THR A 105 -5.45 2.44 -11.37
C THR A 105 -6.31 3.61 -10.89
N PHE A 106 -5.94 4.25 -9.78
CA PHE A 106 -6.57 5.50 -9.32
C PHE A 106 -6.54 6.59 -10.39
N PHE A 107 -5.37 6.87 -10.98
CA PHE A 107 -5.22 7.90 -11.99
C PHE A 107 -6.08 7.61 -13.23
N ARG A 108 -6.07 6.36 -13.73
CA ARG A 108 -6.89 5.95 -14.88
C ARG A 108 -8.38 6.15 -14.64
N TYR A 109 -8.85 5.90 -13.41
CA TYR A 109 -10.26 6.04 -13.06
C TYR A 109 -10.74 7.49 -13.12
N TYR A 110 -9.96 8.43 -12.58
CA TYR A 110 -10.34 9.83 -12.50
C TYR A 110 -10.01 10.63 -13.77
N ALA A 111 -9.00 10.20 -14.55
CA ALA A 111 -8.70 10.79 -15.85
C ALA A 111 -9.91 10.73 -16.80
N GLY A 112 -10.65 9.62 -16.81
CA GLY A 112 -11.85 9.48 -17.64
C GLY A 112 -13.10 10.20 -17.14
N ARG A 113 -13.09 10.76 -15.92
CA ARG A 113 -14.23 11.46 -15.30
C ARG A 113 -14.05 12.98 -15.20
N GLY A 114 -13.04 13.52 -15.89
CA GLY A 114 -12.72 14.94 -15.81
C GLY A 114 -12.29 15.40 -14.40
N GLY A 115 -11.73 14.51 -13.58
CA GLY A 115 -11.21 14.89 -12.26
C GLY A 115 -12.28 15.23 -11.23
N GLN A 116 -13.51 14.72 -11.35
CA GLN A 116 -14.52 14.83 -10.28
C GLN A 116 -14.07 14.04 -9.04
N LEU A 117 -13.43 14.73 -8.11
CA LEU A 117 -12.81 14.18 -6.90
C LEU A 117 -13.54 14.71 -5.67
N LYS A 118 -13.57 13.92 -4.60
CA LYS A 118 -14.01 14.42 -3.30
C LYS A 118 -13.03 15.46 -2.78
N SER A 119 -13.54 16.62 -2.37
CA SER A 119 -12.75 17.71 -1.79
C SER A 119 -11.98 17.25 -0.56
N CYS A 120 -10.78 17.80 -0.41
CA CYS A 120 -9.89 17.54 0.71
C CYS A 120 -10.47 18.08 2.01
N LYS A 121 -10.48 17.25 3.06
CA LYS A 121 -10.90 17.65 4.41
C LYS A 121 -9.80 18.33 5.24
N ARG A 122 -8.54 18.28 4.79
CA ARG A 122 -7.33 18.69 5.56
C ARG A 122 -6.53 19.78 4.86
N SER A 123 -7.20 20.71 4.19
CA SER A 123 -6.59 21.89 3.57
C SER A 123 -5.39 21.58 2.66
N LYS A 124 -5.46 20.50 1.88
CA LYS A 124 -4.45 20.08 0.91
C LYS A 124 -3.07 19.66 1.46
N HIS A 125 -2.90 19.47 2.77
CA HIS A 125 -1.62 19.07 3.38
C HIS A 125 -1.40 17.56 3.55
N CYS A 126 -2.24 16.71 2.93
CA CYS A 126 -2.21 15.25 3.11
C CYS A 126 -0.89 14.58 2.68
N ALA A 127 -0.13 15.19 1.77
CA ALA A 127 1.15 14.66 1.29
C ALA A 127 2.23 14.62 2.39
N ARG A 128 2.28 15.65 3.25
CA ARG A 128 3.27 15.76 4.34
C ARG A 128 2.98 14.80 5.49
N LEU A 129 1.72 14.43 5.68
CA LEU A 129 1.25 13.59 6.78
C LEU A 129 1.26 12.08 6.48
N GLY A 130 1.77 11.66 5.31
CA GLY A 130 1.72 10.26 4.88
C GLY A 130 0.32 9.73 4.54
N ALA A 131 -0.73 10.55 4.70
CA ALA A 131 -2.13 10.21 4.46
C ALA A 131 -2.59 10.46 3.01
N LEU A 132 -1.67 10.47 2.05
CA LEU A 132 -1.97 10.82 0.65
C LEU A 132 -2.98 9.86 0.02
N ARG A 133 -3.02 8.59 0.43
CA ARG A 133 -3.96 7.61 -0.15
C ARG A 133 -5.42 7.83 0.26
N ASP A 134 -5.62 8.51 1.38
CA ASP A 134 -6.96 8.72 1.97
C ASP A 134 -7.65 9.94 1.37
N CYS A 135 -6.89 10.85 0.76
CA CYS A 135 -7.40 12.06 0.13
C CYS A 135 -7.27 11.99 -1.40
N GLN A 136 -8.42 11.88 -2.07
CA GLN A 136 -8.49 11.76 -3.54
C GLN A 136 -7.95 13.02 -4.23
N GLU A 137 -8.37 14.21 -3.79
CA GLU A 137 -7.90 15.50 -4.36
C GLU A 137 -6.38 15.64 -4.25
N CYS A 138 -5.80 15.50 -3.05
CA CYS A 138 -4.34 15.63 -2.90
C CYS A 138 -3.57 14.58 -3.68
N ARG A 139 -4.09 13.35 -3.78
CA ARG A 139 -3.47 12.28 -4.55
C ARG A 139 -3.48 12.61 -6.05
N TRP A 140 -4.59 13.16 -6.54
CA TRP A 140 -4.72 13.62 -7.91
C TRP A 140 -3.78 14.80 -8.21
N ASP A 141 -3.79 15.82 -7.37
CA ASP A 141 -2.92 16.99 -7.49
C ASP A 141 -1.44 16.55 -7.55
N LYS A 142 -1.07 15.54 -6.75
CA LYS A 142 0.28 14.97 -6.78
C LYS A 142 0.58 14.25 -8.10
N CYS A 143 -0.38 13.53 -8.68
CA CYS A 143 -0.22 12.91 -9.99
C CYS A 143 0.02 13.98 -11.08
N ILE A 144 -0.80 15.03 -11.10
CA ILE A 144 -0.67 16.15 -12.05
C ILE A 144 0.64 16.90 -11.85
N SER A 145 1.03 17.16 -10.60
CA SER A 145 2.31 17.80 -10.25
C SER A 145 3.53 17.01 -10.75
N LEU A 146 3.39 15.69 -10.86
CA LEU A 146 4.42 14.81 -11.41
C LEU A 146 4.40 14.73 -12.94
N LYS A 147 3.52 15.48 -13.62
CA LYS A 147 3.31 15.48 -15.07
C LYS A 147 2.67 14.20 -15.62
N LEU A 148 1.83 13.52 -14.83
CA LEU A 148 0.92 12.52 -15.38
C LEU A 148 -0.18 13.23 -16.18
N ASP A 149 -0.24 12.93 -17.46
CA ASP A 149 -1.16 13.53 -18.41
C ASP A 149 -2.44 12.68 -18.52
N PRO A 150 -3.62 13.22 -18.16
CA PRO A 150 -4.89 12.50 -18.27
C PRO A 150 -5.28 12.22 -19.73
N LEU A 151 -4.78 13.00 -20.69
CA LEU A 151 -5.09 12.83 -22.11
C LEU A 151 -4.37 11.62 -22.73
N LYS A 152 -3.21 11.25 -22.17
CA LYS A 152 -2.44 10.05 -22.56
C LYS A 152 -2.95 8.76 -21.94
N VAL A 153 -4.07 8.81 -21.22
CA VAL A 153 -4.69 7.62 -20.66
C VAL A 153 -5.70 7.06 -21.66
N ASP A 154 -5.56 5.78 -22.00
CA ASP A 154 -6.59 5.06 -22.74
C ASP A 154 -7.87 4.95 -21.89
N VAL A 155 -8.71 5.98 -21.99
CA VAL A 155 -10.08 5.95 -21.52
C VAL A 155 -10.84 5.16 -22.57
N LYS A 156 -10.97 3.84 -22.36
CA LYS A 156 -12.02 3.10 -23.06
C LYS A 156 -13.32 3.82 -22.72
N LYS A 157 -13.88 4.55 -23.70
CA LYS A 157 -15.21 5.14 -23.61
C LYS A 157 -16.13 3.98 -23.24
N ARG A 158 -16.52 3.90 -21.97
CA ARG A 158 -17.57 2.97 -21.57
C ARG A 158 -18.79 3.51 -22.29
N GLY A 159 -19.22 2.84 -23.36
CA GLY A 159 -20.52 3.11 -23.95
C GLY A 159 -21.55 3.12 -22.83
N ASN A 160 -22.57 3.97 -22.95
CA ASN A 160 -23.64 4.13 -21.97
C ASN A 160 -24.15 2.76 -21.50
N VAL A 161 -23.64 2.29 -20.36
CA VAL A 161 -24.11 1.10 -19.69
C VAL A 161 -24.27 1.53 -18.25
N ALA A 162 -25.51 1.89 -17.90
CA ALA A 162 -25.96 2.13 -16.53
C ALA A 162 -25.94 0.85 -15.67
N GLU A 163 -25.18 -0.17 -16.07
CA GLU A 163 -25.36 -1.56 -15.68
C GLU A 163 -24.03 -2.27 -15.44
N PHE A 164 -23.08 -1.62 -14.76
CA PHE A 164 -21.97 -2.36 -14.16
C PHE A 164 -21.70 -1.86 -12.76
N ILE A 165 -22.39 -2.52 -11.83
CA ILE A 165 -22.09 -2.55 -10.40
C ILE A 165 -20.58 -2.82 -10.26
N ASN A 166 -19.89 -1.87 -9.61
CA ASN A 166 -18.50 -1.86 -9.16
C ASN A 166 -17.65 -3.14 -9.41
N PRO A 167 -16.79 -3.17 -10.45
CA PRO A 167 -15.75 -4.20 -10.57
C PRO A 167 -14.52 -3.90 -9.68
N TRP A 168 -14.63 -3.00 -8.70
CA TRP A 168 -13.53 -2.61 -7.80
C TRP A 168 -13.45 -3.44 -6.51
N ILE A 169 -14.27 -4.47 -6.38
CA ILE A 169 -13.93 -5.57 -5.49
C ILE A 169 -13.09 -6.52 -6.34
N ASP A 170 -11.78 -6.34 -6.24
CA ASP A 170 -10.83 -7.38 -6.60
C ASP A 170 -11.27 -8.67 -5.87
N PRO A 171 -11.53 -9.80 -6.55
CA PRO A 171 -11.95 -11.04 -5.88
C PRO A 171 -11.00 -11.48 -4.76
N TRP A 172 -9.75 -11.01 -4.79
CA TRP A 172 -8.73 -11.24 -3.76
C TRP A 172 -8.88 -10.41 -2.48
N ILE A 173 -9.70 -9.34 -2.47
CA ILE A 173 -9.96 -8.52 -1.27
C ILE A 173 -11.05 -9.15 -0.38
N LEU A 174 -12.02 -9.88 -0.95
CA LEU A 174 -13.05 -10.58 -0.18
C LEU A 174 -12.50 -11.80 0.59
N VAL A 175 -11.42 -12.42 0.11
CA VAL A 175 -10.79 -13.57 0.80
C VAL A 175 -9.99 -13.16 2.04
N ARG A 176 -9.78 -11.85 2.30
CA ARG A 176 -9.05 -11.37 3.50
C ARG A 176 -9.90 -10.68 4.57
N PHE A 177 -11.21 -10.51 4.35
CA PHE A 177 -12.09 -9.85 5.33
C PHE A 177 -13.08 -10.76 6.05
N VAL A 178 -13.12 -12.06 5.74
CA VAL A 178 -14.08 -12.99 6.38
C VAL A 178 -13.56 -13.61 7.68
N ASP A 179 -12.26 -13.56 8.00
CA ASP A 179 -11.71 -14.30 9.16
C ASP A 179 -11.34 -13.50 10.41
N PHE A 180 -11.54 -12.18 10.47
CA PHE A 180 -11.14 -11.39 11.67
C PHE A 180 -12.26 -11.04 12.65
N THR A 181 -13.54 -11.28 12.32
CA THR A 181 -14.67 -11.02 13.23
C THR A 181 -15.12 -12.25 14.03
N ALA A 182 -14.59 -13.44 13.77
CA ALA A 182 -15.02 -14.67 14.44
C ALA A 182 -14.25 -15.02 15.74
N ILE A 183 -13.11 -14.37 16.05
CA ILE A 183 -12.27 -14.71 17.23
C ILE A 183 -12.38 -13.66 18.35
N ARG A 184 -13.55 -13.03 18.53
CA ARG A 184 -13.75 -12.10 19.67
C ARG A 184 -15.05 -12.30 20.44
N ARG A 185 -15.69 -13.46 20.32
CA ARG A 185 -16.89 -13.84 21.08
C ARG A 185 -16.75 -15.19 21.79
N MET A 186 -15.64 -15.47 22.47
CA MET A 186 -15.60 -16.55 23.46
C MET A 186 -14.59 -16.20 24.55
N THR A 187 -15.02 -15.39 25.52
CA THR A 187 -14.59 -15.41 26.94
C THR A 187 -15.22 -14.21 27.61
N PHE A 188 -16.30 -14.46 28.37
CA PHE A 188 -16.73 -13.78 29.59
C PHE A 188 -18.21 -14.10 29.81
N ASN A 189 -18.43 -15.25 30.43
CA ASN A 189 -19.54 -15.49 31.34
C ASN A 189 -19.05 -16.58 32.30
N LEU A 190 -18.64 -16.16 33.49
CA LEU A 190 -18.64 -17.00 34.68
C LEU A 190 -19.47 -16.23 35.74
N PRO A 191 -20.36 -16.93 36.46
CA PRO A 191 -21.18 -16.35 37.52
C PRO A 191 -20.36 -15.91 38.74
#